data_AF-A0AAD3R811-F1
#
_entry.id   AF-A0AAD3R811-F1
#
_cell.length_a   1.000
_cell.length_b   1.000
_cell.length_c   1.000
_cell.angle_alpha   90.00
_cell.angle_beta   90.00
_cell.angle_gamma   90.00
#
_symmetry.space_group_name_H-M   'P 1'
#
loop_
_entity.id
_entity.type
_entity.pdbx_description
1 polymer ?
#
loop_
_entity_poly.entity_id
_entity_poly.type
_entity_poly.pdbx_seq_one_letter_code
_entity_poly.pdbx_strand_id
1 'polypeptide(L)'
;MTYVGVGSNRRLLRQAVQEVQAYLTHYYSIVRFLFPGLPDDGGIIPDPPTSPSKSRHNSNTAEQGVVVVSCSSLLLPLLLPRLYPPLFTLYCLQEEQEEAQYWERILRLNKQPDQALLSFLGVQEKFWPVWMSILGEKKQIVSSSKDACFVSAVETLQQISTTFTPSDKLLVIQKTFEELTQEVKPMLDSDFLWCMDDLLPLFLYVVLRARIRNLGAEVSLIEDLMDPNVQYGEMGLMFTTLKACYIQIQHESTM
;
A
#
# COMPACT_ATOMS: atom_id res chain seq x y z
N MET A 1 -13.21 -25.89 13.96
CA MET A 1 -11.81 -26.01 14.41
C MET A 1 -10.94 -26.30 13.19
N THR A 2 -10.51 -25.26 12.47
CA THR A 2 -9.54 -25.40 11.38
C THR A 2 -8.15 -25.40 12.00
N TYR A 3 -7.36 -26.43 11.72
CA TYR A 3 -5.97 -26.65 12.16
C TYR A 3 -4.97 -25.65 11.56
N VAL A 4 -5.37 -24.39 11.35
CA VAL A 4 -4.50 -23.37 10.78
C VAL A 4 -3.58 -22.88 11.90
N GLY A 5 -2.32 -23.30 11.87
CA GLY A 5 -1.26 -22.81 12.77
C GLY A 5 -0.74 -23.81 13.80
N VAL A 6 -1.35 -24.98 13.98
CA VAL A 6 -0.78 -26.02 14.86
C VAL A 6 0.38 -26.71 14.13
N GLY A 7 1.61 -26.26 14.40
CA GLY A 7 2.84 -26.83 13.85
C GLY A 7 3.55 -26.00 12.77
N SER A 8 3.02 -24.82 12.41
CA SER A 8 3.69 -23.92 11.47
C SER A 8 4.94 -23.30 12.13
N ASN A 9 6.12 -23.56 11.58
CA ASN A 9 7.37 -22.98 12.05
C ASN A 9 7.72 -21.76 11.20
N ARG A 10 8.06 -20.63 11.83
CA ARG A 10 8.52 -19.40 11.14
C ARG A 10 9.62 -19.63 10.11
N ARG A 11 10.47 -20.64 10.32
CA ARG A 11 11.53 -21.04 9.37
C ARG A 11 11.01 -21.52 8.00
N LEU A 12 9.74 -21.93 7.92
CA LEU A 12 9.11 -22.39 6.68
C LEU A 12 8.76 -21.24 5.74
N LEU A 13 8.68 -20.00 6.22
CA LEU A 13 8.30 -18.85 5.38
C LEU A 13 9.20 -18.75 4.14
N ARG A 14 10.52 -18.76 4.36
CA ARG A 14 11.51 -18.68 3.26
C ARG A 14 11.33 -19.81 2.24
N GLN A 15 11.05 -21.04 2.70
CA GLN A 15 10.83 -22.17 1.80
C GLN A 15 9.52 -22.03 1.03
N ALA A 16 8.44 -21.62 1.71
CA ALA A 16 7.15 -21.40 1.08
C ALA A 16 7.20 -20.31 -0.01
N VAL A 17 7.89 -19.19 0.26
CA VAL A 17 8.09 -18.12 -0.74
C VAL A 17 8.89 -18.63 -1.93
N GLN A 18 9.99 -19.36 -1.69
CA GLN A 18 10.79 -19.96 -2.76
C GLN A 18 10.00 -20.95 -3.62
N GLU A 19 9.15 -21.76 -3.00
CA GLU A 19 8.25 -22.67 -3.72
C GLU A 19 7.24 -21.89 -4.57
N VAL A 20 6.59 -20.86 -4.02
CA VAL A 20 5.66 -20.00 -4.77
C VAL A 20 6.35 -19.39 -6.00
N GLN A 21 7.54 -18.80 -5.82
CA GLN A 21 8.31 -18.23 -6.92
C GLN A 21 8.69 -19.28 -7.97
N ALA A 22 9.17 -20.46 -7.54
CA ALA A 22 9.49 -21.55 -8.46
C ALA A 22 8.26 -22.06 -9.24
N TYR A 23 7.10 -22.16 -8.59
CA TYR A 23 5.84 -22.51 -9.25
C TYR A 23 5.44 -21.47 -10.29
N LEU A 24 5.60 -20.17 -10.00
CA LEU A 24 5.32 -19.10 -10.97
C LEU A 24 6.20 -19.26 -12.22
N THR A 25 7.52 -19.39 -12.05
CA THR A 25 8.45 -19.53 -13.17
C THR A 25 8.16 -20.79 -13.99
N HIS A 26 7.93 -21.92 -13.32
CA HIS A 26 7.73 -23.20 -14.00
C HIS A 26 6.39 -23.22 -14.74
N TYR A 27 5.32 -22.73 -14.12
CA TYR A 27 4.00 -22.66 -14.76
C TYR A 27 3.99 -21.64 -15.91
N TYR A 28 4.65 -20.50 -15.74
CA TYR A 28 4.79 -19.51 -16.81
C TYR A 28 5.52 -20.08 -18.03
N SER A 29 6.55 -20.92 -17.83
CA SER A 29 7.23 -21.58 -18.95
C SER A 29 6.30 -22.51 -19.75
N ILE A 30 5.39 -23.22 -19.07
CA ILE A 30 4.34 -24.04 -19.71
C ILE A 30 3.34 -23.15 -20.45
N VAL A 31 2.89 -22.06 -19.84
CA VAL A 31 1.97 -21.10 -20.47
C VAL A 31 2.59 -20.52 -21.73
N ARG A 32 3.87 -20.10 -21.69
CA ARG A 32 4.58 -19.60 -22.87
C ARG A 32 4.79 -20.66 -23.94
N PHE A 33 4.99 -21.92 -23.56
CA PHE A 33 5.02 -23.04 -24.51
C PHE A 33 3.68 -23.20 -25.25
N LEU A 34 2.56 -23.07 -24.54
CA LEU A 34 1.22 -23.14 -25.12
C LEU A 34 0.85 -21.87 -25.93
N PHE A 35 1.40 -20.72 -25.55
CA PHE A 35 1.13 -19.41 -26.16
C PHE A 35 2.45 -18.70 -26.54
N PRO A 36 3.07 -19.03 -27.69
CA PRO A 36 4.37 -18.50 -28.09
C PRO A 36 4.42 -16.99 -28.34
N GLY A 37 3.26 -16.33 -28.42
CA GLY A 37 3.14 -14.88 -28.57
C GLY A 37 3.27 -14.10 -27.25
N LEU A 38 3.37 -14.77 -26.11
CA LEU A 38 3.62 -14.10 -24.82
C LEU A 38 5.09 -13.67 -24.74
N PRO A 39 5.37 -12.46 -24.22
CA PRO A 39 6.74 -11.98 -24.03
C PRO A 39 7.50 -12.81 -23.00
N ASP A 40 8.81 -12.57 -22.85
CA ASP A 40 9.56 -13.10 -21.71
C ASP A 40 9.12 -12.37 -20.43
N ASP A 41 9.45 -12.91 -19.27
CA ASP A 41 9.11 -12.27 -17.99
C ASP A 41 9.70 -10.85 -17.92
N GLY A 42 8.84 -9.85 -17.70
CA GLY A 42 9.21 -8.43 -17.77
C GLY A 42 9.27 -7.84 -19.18
N GLY A 43 8.81 -8.58 -20.20
CA GLY A 43 8.76 -8.10 -21.57
C GLY A 43 7.53 -7.23 -21.85
N ILE A 44 7.68 -6.41 -22.89
CA ILE A 44 6.71 -5.38 -23.28
C ILE A 44 5.78 -5.94 -24.36
N ILE A 45 4.47 -5.80 -24.18
CA ILE A 45 3.50 -5.94 -25.26
C ILE A 45 3.22 -4.54 -25.81
N PRO A 46 3.63 -4.22 -27.05
CA PRO A 46 3.24 -2.97 -27.68
C PRO A 46 1.72 -2.94 -27.87
N ASP A 47 1.09 -1.80 -27.56
CA ASP A 47 -0.30 -1.57 -27.90
C ASP A 47 -0.54 -1.80 -29.41
N PRO A 48 -1.69 -2.35 -29.82
CA PRO A 48 -2.04 -2.41 -31.22
C PRO A 48 -2.05 -0.98 -31.79
N PRO A 49 -1.46 -0.73 -32.98
CA PRO A 49 -1.39 0.62 -33.53
C PRO A 49 -2.81 1.15 -33.73
N THR A 50 -3.22 2.08 -32.88
CA THR A 50 -4.49 2.79 -33.02
C THR A 50 -4.41 3.61 -34.31
N SER A 51 -5.34 3.34 -35.23
CA SER A 51 -5.51 4.09 -36.48
C SER A 51 -5.64 5.60 -36.21
N PRO A 52 -5.14 6.48 -37.10
CA PRO A 52 -5.12 7.91 -36.86
C PRO A 52 -6.50 8.54 -37.11
N SER A 53 -7.38 8.55 -36.11
CA SER A 53 -8.59 9.37 -36.15
C SER A 53 -8.49 10.57 -35.21
N LYS A 54 -8.38 11.73 -35.84
CA LYS A 54 -8.33 13.08 -35.26
C LYS A 54 -9.51 13.35 -34.32
N SER A 55 -9.25 13.75 -33.08
CA SER A 55 -10.11 14.69 -32.34
C SER A 55 -9.32 15.35 -31.21
N ARG A 56 -9.35 16.68 -31.17
CA ARG A 56 -8.62 17.55 -30.23
C ARG A 56 -9.45 17.81 -28.97
N HIS A 57 -8.73 18.03 -27.87
CA HIS A 57 -9.13 18.61 -26.58
C HIS A 57 -9.94 17.74 -25.60
N ASN A 58 -9.25 17.15 -24.63
CA ASN A 58 -9.22 17.66 -23.24
C ASN A 58 -8.05 17.03 -22.46
N SER A 59 -7.55 17.80 -21.49
CA SER A 59 -6.27 17.70 -20.81
C SER A 59 -6.15 16.55 -19.80
N ASN A 60 -4.98 15.90 -19.87
CA ASN A 60 -4.19 15.24 -18.81
C ASN A 60 -4.62 13.82 -18.37
N THR A 61 -3.60 12.95 -18.31
CA THR A 61 -3.60 11.55 -17.85
C THR A 61 -4.21 10.52 -18.80
N ALA A 62 -3.52 10.29 -19.92
CA ALA A 62 -3.48 8.97 -20.53
C ALA A 62 -2.02 8.66 -20.84
N GLU A 63 -1.34 8.08 -19.87
CA GLU A 63 -0.09 7.39 -20.14
C GLU A 63 -0.39 6.37 -21.23
N GLN A 64 0.27 6.54 -22.38
CA GLN A 64 0.31 5.54 -23.44
C GLN A 64 1.06 4.34 -22.86
N GLY A 65 0.29 3.49 -22.18
CA GLY A 65 0.77 2.50 -21.25
C GLY A 65 1.32 1.29 -21.99
N VAL A 66 2.63 1.21 -22.06
CA VAL A 66 3.32 -0.05 -22.32
C VAL A 66 2.87 -1.05 -21.25
N VAL A 67 2.05 -2.03 -21.62
CA VAL A 67 1.66 -3.12 -20.72
C VAL A 67 2.84 -4.07 -20.59
N VAL A 68 3.59 -3.93 -19.50
CA VAL A 68 4.60 -4.91 -19.10
C VAL A 68 3.85 -6.11 -18.54
N VAL A 69 3.96 -7.26 -19.21
CA VAL A 69 3.41 -8.51 -18.69
C VAL A 69 4.51 -9.23 -17.94
N SER A 70 4.33 -9.38 -16.64
CA SER A 70 5.18 -10.23 -15.80
C SER A 70 4.44 -11.51 -15.42
N CYS A 71 5.21 -12.56 -15.19
CA CYS A 71 4.67 -13.83 -14.73
C CYS A 71 3.91 -13.66 -13.41
N SER A 72 4.43 -12.80 -12.53
CA SER A 72 3.82 -12.43 -11.25
C SER A 72 2.47 -11.75 -11.43
N SER A 73 2.34 -10.77 -12.34
CA SER A 73 1.07 -10.07 -12.55
C SER A 73 0.00 -10.95 -13.21
N LEU A 74 0.40 -11.93 -14.03
CA LEU A 74 -0.51 -12.86 -14.68
C LEU A 74 -1.00 -13.99 -13.75
N LEU A 75 -0.07 -14.60 -13.00
CA LEU A 75 -0.33 -15.85 -12.27
C LEU A 75 -0.68 -15.64 -10.79
N LEU A 76 -0.14 -14.62 -10.12
CA LEU A 76 -0.44 -14.38 -8.70
C LEU A 76 -1.94 -14.14 -8.43
N PRO A 77 -2.69 -13.37 -9.24
CA PRO A 77 -4.13 -13.20 -9.02
C PRO A 77 -4.92 -14.51 -9.03
N LEU A 78 -4.42 -15.55 -9.71
CA LEU A 78 -5.07 -16.86 -9.79
C LEU A 78 -4.64 -17.78 -8.64
N LEU A 79 -3.36 -17.75 -8.27
CA LEU A 79 -2.78 -18.66 -7.27
C LEU A 79 -2.94 -18.15 -5.84
N LEU A 80 -2.68 -16.86 -5.63
CA LEU A 80 -2.54 -16.30 -4.30
C LEU A 80 -3.83 -16.36 -3.46
N PRO A 81 -5.06 -16.14 -3.98
CA PRO A 81 -6.27 -16.24 -3.17
C PRO A 81 -6.45 -17.59 -2.44
N ARG A 82 -5.90 -18.68 -2.99
CA ARG A 82 -5.93 -20.02 -2.36
C ARG A 82 -4.78 -20.25 -1.40
N LEU A 83 -3.61 -19.69 -1.69
CA LEU A 83 -2.39 -19.83 -0.89
C LEU A 83 -2.26 -18.76 0.20
N TYR A 84 -3.04 -17.69 0.13
CA TYR A 84 -2.90 -16.53 1.00
C TYR A 84 -3.10 -16.88 2.47
N PRO A 85 -4.17 -17.59 2.91
CA PRO A 85 -4.35 -17.88 4.33
C PRO A 85 -3.17 -18.63 4.98
N PRO A 86 -2.65 -19.75 4.42
CA PRO A 86 -1.49 -20.43 5.01
C PRO A 86 -0.19 -19.63 4.87
N LEU A 87 0.02 -18.93 3.75
CA LEU A 87 1.23 -18.14 3.53
C LEU A 87 1.28 -16.91 4.46
N PHE A 88 0.19 -16.16 4.56
CA PHE A 88 0.07 -15.00 5.44
C PHE A 88 0.21 -15.38 6.91
N THR A 89 -0.25 -16.57 7.31
CA THR A 89 0.01 -17.11 8.66
C THR A 89 1.52 -17.22 8.93
N LEU A 90 2.32 -17.64 7.94
CA LEU A 90 3.78 -17.72 8.11
C LEU A 90 4.43 -16.34 8.23
N TYR A 91 3.95 -15.34 7.48
CA TYR A 91 4.40 -13.95 7.64
C TYR A 91 4.07 -13.40 9.02
N CYS A 92 2.83 -13.60 9.51
CA CYS A 92 2.44 -13.18 10.85
C CYS A 92 3.29 -13.83 11.96
N LEU A 93 3.66 -15.10 11.80
CA LEU A 93 4.53 -15.80 12.76
C LEU A 93 5.98 -15.32 12.73
N GLN A 94 6.45 -14.84 11.57
CA GLN A 94 7.79 -14.30 11.44
C GLN A 94 7.90 -12.93 12.12
N GLU A 95 6.90 -12.07 11.94
CA GLU A 95 6.84 -10.69 12.44
C GLU A 95 6.20 -10.56 13.84
N GLU A 96 5.93 -11.66 14.55
CA GLU A 96 5.11 -11.65 15.77
C GLU A 96 5.68 -10.74 16.88
N GLN A 97 7.01 -10.67 17.01
CA GLN A 97 7.67 -9.87 18.03
C GLN A 97 7.65 -8.38 17.67
N GLU A 98 7.95 -8.04 16.41
CA GLU A 98 7.86 -6.72 15.83
C GLU A 98 6.42 -6.17 15.86
N GLU A 99 5.45 -7.03 15.57
CA GLU A 99 4.02 -6.75 15.55
C GLU A 99 3.49 -6.36 16.92
N ALA A 100 3.92 -7.04 17.99
CA ALA A 100 3.52 -6.71 19.35
C ALA A 100 3.93 -5.28 19.74
N GLN A 101 5.16 -4.88 19.41
CA GLN A 101 5.69 -3.55 19.69
C GLN A 101 5.02 -2.47 18.85
N TYR A 102 4.83 -2.76 17.55
CA TYR A 102 4.09 -1.88 16.65
C TYR A 102 2.67 -1.65 17.16
N TRP A 103 1.94 -2.71 17.50
CA TRP A 103 0.55 -2.63 17.96
C TRP A 103 0.40 -1.85 19.27
N GLU A 104 1.33 -2.00 20.20
CA GLU A 104 1.36 -1.21 21.43
C GLU A 104 1.50 0.29 21.14
N ARG A 105 2.40 0.69 20.22
CA ARG A 105 2.53 2.09 19.79
C ARG A 105 1.27 2.60 19.11
N ILE A 106 0.70 1.83 18.18
CA ILE A 106 -0.56 2.17 17.52
C ILE A 106 -1.62 2.50 18.57
N LEU A 107 -1.82 1.62 19.55
CA LEU A 107 -2.82 1.84 20.61
C LEU A 107 -2.51 3.07 21.46
N ARG A 108 -1.24 3.31 21.80
CA ARG A 108 -0.81 4.47 22.60
C ARG A 108 -1.06 5.79 21.86
N LEU A 109 -0.56 5.92 20.63
CA LEU A 109 -0.65 7.15 19.84
C LEU A 109 -2.10 7.46 19.44
N ASN A 110 -2.90 6.42 19.20
CA ASN A 110 -4.33 6.59 18.92
C ASN A 110 -5.18 7.01 20.13
N LYS A 111 -4.62 7.14 21.33
CA LYS A 111 -5.33 7.79 22.46
C LYS A 111 -5.42 9.30 22.29
N GLN A 112 -4.51 9.90 21.51
CA GLN A 112 -4.46 11.35 21.30
C GLN A 112 -5.52 11.80 20.28
N PRO A 113 -6.13 12.99 20.47
CA PRO A 113 -6.99 13.60 19.47
C PRO A 113 -6.19 13.97 18.21
N ASP A 114 -6.89 14.24 17.11
CA ASP A 114 -6.25 14.40 15.81
C ASP A 114 -5.25 15.56 15.77
N GLN A 115 -5.61 16.73 16.31
CA GLN A 115 -4.71 17.88 16.35
C GLN A 115 -3.43 17.61 17.15
N ALA A 116 -3.54 16.93 18.30
CA ALA A 116 -2.39 16.59 19.12
C ALA A 116 -1.47 15.61 18.38
N LEU A 117 -2.04 14.64 17.66
CA LEU A 117 -1.26 13.70 16.88
C LEU A 117 -0.60 14.37 15.67
N LEU A 118 -1.31 15.22 14.93
CA LEU A 118 -0.75 15.98 13.81
C LEU A 118 0.41 16.88 14.28
N SER A 119 0.24 17.56 15.41
CA SER A 119 1.30 18.36 16.03
C SER A 119 2.51 17.52 16.44
N PHE A 120 2.28 16.36 17.07
CA PHE A 120 3.34 15.44 17.49
C PHE A 120 4.16 14.91 16.31
N LEU A 121 3.51 14.64 15.17
CA LEU A 121 4.16 14.18 13.94
C LEU A 121 4.88 15.30 13.17
N GLY A 122 4.80 16.55 13.64
CA GLY A 122 5.42 17.70 12.98
C GLY A 122 4.68 18.20 11.74
N VAL A 123 3.39 17.87 11.60
CA VAL A 123 2.57 18.37 10.50
C VAL A 123 2.33 19.87 10.69
N GLN A 124 2.69 20.67 9.68
CA GLN A 124 2.47 22.11 9.70
C GLN A 124 0.98 22.44 9.80
N GLU A 125 0.63 23.43 10.63
CA GLU A 125 -0.76 23.81 10.95
C GLU A 125 -1.60 24.14 9.71
N LYS A 126 -0.97 24.61 8.63
CA LYS A 126 -1.64 24.91 7.35
C LYS A 126 -2.30 23.69 6.69
N PHE A 127 -1.85 22.48 7.04
CA PHE A 127 -2.41 21.22 6.53
C PHE A 127 -3.41 20.60 7.49
N TRP A 128 -3.73 21.26 8.61
CA TRP A 128 -4.68 20.71 9.56
C TRP A 128 -6.10 20.90 9.01
N PRO A 129 -6.86 19.81 8.83
CA PRO A 129 -8.21 19.94 8.31
C PRO A 129 -9.08 20.76 9.26
N VAL A 130 -9.63 21.84 8.73
CA VAL A 130 -10.51 22.76 9.48
C VAL A 130 -11.98 22.27 9.43
N TRP A 131 -12.32 21.45 8.44
CA TRP A 131 -13.68 20.99 8.15
C TRP A 131 -13.71 19.49 7.81
N MET A 132 -14.75 18.79 8.23
CA MET A 132 -15.12 17.43 7.83
C MET A 132 -16.44 17.43 7.09
N SER A 133 -16.61 16.55 6.11
CA SER A 133 -17.94 16.21 5.56
C SER A 133 -18.49 14.98 6.28
N ILE A 134 -19.40 15.16 7.24
CA ILE A 134 -20.13 14.04 7.86
C ILE A 134 -21.50 13.98 7.19
N LEU A 135 -21.81 12.88 6.48
CA LEU A 135 -23.11 12.67 5.85
C LEU A 135 -23.52 13.76 4.81
N GLY A 136 -22.55 14.44 4.21
CA GLY A 136 -22.77 15.55 3.26
C GLY A 136 -22.84 16.94 3.91
N GLU A 137 -22.79 17.06 5.24
CA GLU A 137 -22.70 18.34 5.95
C GLU A 137 -21.26 18.66 6.37
N LYS A 138 -20.77 19.86 6.00
CA LYS A 138 -19.47 20.37 6.45
C LYS A 138 -19.54 20.79 7.92
N LYS A 139 -18.91 20.04 8.82
CA LYS A 139 -18.75 20.36 10.25
C LYS A 139 -17.32 20.77 10.56
N GLN A 140 -17.16 21.77 11.43
CA GLN A 140 -15.85 22.23 11.86
C GLN A 140 -15.16 21.16 12.73
N ILE A 141 -13.88 20.88 12.48
CA ILE A 141 -13.10 19.94 13.31
C ILE A 141 -12.75 20.65 14.61
N VAL A 142 -13.33 20.19 15.71
CA VAL A 142 -13.03 20.69 17.05
C VAL A 142 -11.73 20.03 17.54
N SER A 143 -10.98 20.70 18.40
CA SER A 143 -9.70 20.20 18.96
C SER A 143 -9.80 18.85 19.69
N SER A 144 -11.00 18.47 20.14
CA SER A 144 -11.29 17.17 20.75
C SER A 144 -11.68 16.07 19.74
N SER A 145 -11.69 16.38 18.44
CA SER A 145 -12.07 15.42 17.40
C SER A 145 -11.02 14.32 17.24
N LYS A 146 -11.49 13.13 16.93
CA LYS A 146 -10.69 11.93 16.73
C LYS A 146 -11.24 11.17 15.54
N ASP A 147 -10.33 10.62 14.72
CA ASP A 147 -10.66 9.83 13.53
C ASP A 147 -11.44 10.65 12.49
N ALA A 148 -11.12 11.94 12.41
CA ALA A 148 -11.81 12.95 11.64
C ALA A 148 -10.97 13.51 10.48
N CYS A 149 -9.66 13.42 10.58
CA CYS A 149 -8.75 13.91 9.56
C CYS A 149 -8.43 12.80 8.56
N PHE A 150 -8.42 13.17 7.28
CA PHE A 150 -8.00 12.32 6.16
C PHE A 150 -8.74 10.97 6.03
N VAL A 151 -10.05 10.97 6.25
CA VAL A 151 -10.86 9.75 6.35
C VAL A 151 -10.78 8.92 5.06
N SER A 152 -10.80 9.56 3.89
CA SER A 152 -10.75 8.84 2.61
C SER A 152 -9.44 8.07 2.44
N ALA A 153 -8.32 8.72 2.76
CA ALA A 153 -6.99 8.11 2.71
C ALA A 153 -6.87 6.95 3.72
N VAL A 154 -7.40 7.14 4.94
CA VAL A 154 -7.39 6.13 6.01
C VAL A 154 -8.19 4.88 5.61
N GLU A 155 -9.43 5.07 5.14
CA GLU A 155 -10.30 3.95 4.71
C GLU A 155 -9.72 3.22 3.49
N THR A 156 -9.10 3.96 2.56
CA THR A 156 -8.42 3.38 1.41
C THR A 156 -7.26 2.50 1.87
N LEU A 157 -6.40 2.99 2.77
CA LEU A 157 -5.25 2.22 3.25
C LEU A 157 -5.68 0.95 3.99
N GLN A 158 -6.80 0.98 4.71
CA GLN A 158 -7.37 -0.20 5.38
C GLN A 158 -7.71 -1.35 4.42
N GLN A 159 -7.95 -1.06 3.13
CA GLN A 159 -8.18 -2.10 2.11
C GLN A 159 -6.94 -2.94 1.80
N ILE A 160 -5.75 -2.56 2.30
CA ILE A 160 -4.55 -3.38 2.11
C ILE A 160 -4.72 -4.78 2.71
N SER A 161 -5.47 -4.92 3.81
CA SER A 161 -5.74 -6.21 4.45
C SER A 161 -6.83 -7.03 3.77
N THR A 162 -7.59 -6.44 2.84
CA THR A 162 -8.66 -7.13 2.09
C THR A 162 -8.21 -7.55 0.70
N THR A 163 -7.05 -7.08 0.26
CA THR A 163 -6.42 -7.45 -1.02
C THR A 163 -5.45 -8.61 -0.83
N PHE A 164 -5.26 -9.40 -1.88
CA PHE A 164 -4.39 -10.58 -1.83
C PHE A 164 -3.06 -10.33 -2.52
N THR A 165 -3.08 -9.83 -3.76
CA THR A 165 -1.86 -9.76 -4.57
C THR A 165 -0.99 -8.56 -4.20
N PRO A 166 0.34 -8.67 -4.35
CA PRO A 166 1.25 -7.53 -4.17
C PRO A 166 0.86 -6.35 -5.06
N SER A 167 0.48 -6.61 -6.32
CA SER A 167 0.04 -5.56 -7.25
C SER A 167 -1.21 -4.82 -6.76
N ASP A 168 -2.22 -5.54 -6.26
CA ASP A 168 -3.43 -4.91 -5.70
C ASP A 168 -3.11 -4.10 -4.44
N LYS A 169 -2.22 -4.63 -3.57
CA LYS A 169 -1.77 -3.91 -2.37
C LYS A 169 -1.01 -2.63 -2.73
N LEU A 170 -0.14 -2.68 -3.75
CA LEU A 170 0.56 -1.49 -4.27
C LEU A 170 -0.43 -0.46 -4.81
N LEU A 171 -1.47 -0.89 -5.55
CA LEU A 171 -2.54 0.01 -6.01
C LEU A 171 -3.31 0.66 -4.86
N VAL A 172 -3.55 -0.07 -3.77
CA VAL A 172 -4.13 0.52 -2.55
C VAL A 172 -3.23 1.63 -2.01
N ILE A 173 -1.92 1.39 -1.92
CA ILE A 173 -0.96 2.38 -1.42
C ILE A 173 -0.96 3.63 -2.32
N GLN A 174 -0.90 3.46 -3.64
CA GLN A 174 -0.96 4.56 -4.60
C GLN A 174 -2.23 5.40 -4.41
N LYS A 175 -3.40 4.74 -4.36
CA LYS A 175 -4.67 5.43 -4.13
C LYS A 175 -4.69 6.16 -2.80
N THR A 176 -4.08 5.63 -1.75
CA THR A 176 -3.96 6.35 -0.47
C THR A 176 -3.18 7.66 -0.63
N PHE A 177 -2.08 7.67 -1.39
CA PHE A 177 -1.34 8.90 -1.68
C PHE A 177 -2.16 9.90 -2.51
N GLU A 178 -2.91 9.42 -3.49
CA GLU A 178 -3.81 10.24 -4.31
C GLU A 178 -4.92 10.89 -3.47
N GLU A 179 -5.63 10.09 -2.66
CA GLU A 179 -6.68 10.57 -1.75
C GLU A 179 -6.14 11.59 -0.75
N LEU A 180 -4.98 11.30 -0.14
CA LEU A 180 -4.34 12.23 0.79
C LEU A 180 -3.98 13.56 0.10
N THR A 181 -3.42 13.50 -1.10
CA THR A 181 -3.08 14.71 -1.87
C THR A 181 -4.34 15.49 -2.25
N GLN A 182 -5.43 14.81 -2.61
CA GLN A 182 -6.71 15.45 -2.94
C GLN A 182 -7.35 16.14 -1.73
N GLU A 183 -7.30 15.53 -0.55
CA GLU A 183 -7.84 16.11 0.69
C GLU A 183 -7.04 17.32 1.18
N VAL A 184 -5.73 17.36 0.88
CA VAL A 184 -4.84 18.47 1.27
C VAL A 184 -4.83 19.60 0.23
N LYS A 185 -5.08 19.29 -1.04
CA LYS A 185 -5.15 20.28 -2.14
C LYS A 185 -6.00 21.53 -1.86
N PRO A 186 -7.21 21.47 -1.25
CA PRO A 186 -7.98 22.67 -0.93
C PRO A 186 -7.35 23.55 0.16
N MET A 187 -6.33 23.05 0.88
CA MET A 187 -5.60 23.78 1.92
C MET A 187 -4.29 24.38 1.41
N LEU A 188 -3.88 24.03 0.18
CA LEU A 188 -2.71 24.62 -0.47
C LEU A 188 -3.07 25.95 -1.12
N ASP A 189 -2.24 26.95 -0.87
CA ASP A 189 -2.20 28.14 -1.71
C ASP A 189 -1.68 27.78 -3.11
N SER A 190 -2.08 28.56 -4.12
CA SER A 190 -1.79 28.31 -5.54
C SER A 190 -0.30 28.19 -5.89
N ASP A 191 0.59 28.73 -5.03
CA ASP A 191 2.05 28.77 -5.23
C ASP A 191 2.80 27.77 -4.34
N PHE A 192 2.11 26.85 -3.66
CA PHE A 192 2.74 25.91 -2.74
C PHE A 192 3.41 24.71 -3.44
N LEU A 193 4.68 24.46 -3.10
CA LEU A 193 5.42 23.29 -3.56
C LEU A 193 5.14 22.08 -2.65
N TRP A 194 4.38 21.11 -3.15
CA TRP A 194 4.11 19.84 -2.46
C TRP A 194 5.37 18.96 -2.46
N CYS A 195 6.05 18.88 -1.32
CA CYS A 195 7.28 18.10 -1.14
C CYS A 195 7.08 16.89 -0.22
N MET A 196 8.03 15.96 -0.27
CA MET A 196 8.04 14.78 0.60
C MET A 196 8.11 15.10 2.09
N ASP A 197 8.75 16.22 2.47
CA ASP A 197 8.83 16.65 3.87
C ASP A 197 7.46 17.03 4.45
N ASP A 198 6.53 17.51 3.60
CA ASP A 198 5.16 17.80 3.99
C ASP A 198 4.27 16.56 3.91
N LEU A 199 4.49 15.70 2.90
CA LEU A 199 3.68 14.52 2.63
C LEU A 199 3.95 13.38 3.64
N LEU A 200 5.20 13.14 4.02
CA LEU A 200 5.57 12.00 4.86
C LEU A 200 4.91 12.05 6.26
N PRO A 201 4.91 13.18 7.00
CA PRO A 201 4.22 13.28 8.29
C PRO A 201 2.70 13.04 8.18
N LEU A 202 2.09 13.51 7.09
CA LEU A 202 0.66 13.30 6.82
C LEU A 202 0.36 11.83 6.49
N PHE A 203 1.22 11.19 5.69
CA PHE A 203 1.08 9.78 5.38
C PHE A 203 1.30 8.91 6.63
N LEU A 204 2.26 9.26 7.49
CA LEU A 204 2.48 8.61 8.78
C LEU A 204 1.24 8.73 9.69
N TYR A 205 0.58 9.90 9.71
CA TYR A 205 -0.70 10.08 10.38
C TYR A 205 -1.77 9.11 9.85
N VAL A 206 -1.90 8.99 8.52
CA VAL A 206 -2.84 8.06 7.87
C VAL A 206 -2.55 6.62 8.28
N VAL A 207 -1.29 6.18 8.27
CA VAL A 207 -0.88 4.83 8.71
C VAL A 207 -1.26 4.58 10.17
N LEU A 208 -1.01 5.56 11.06
CA LEU A 208 -1.40 5.47 12.48
C LEU A 208 -2.92 5.34 12.67
N ARG A 209 -3.72 6.11 11.93
CA ARG A 209 -5.18 6.09 12.02
C ARG A 209 -5.82 4.89 11.34
N ALA A 210 -5.17 4.31 10.32
CA ALA A 210 -5.62 3.09 9.67
C ALA A 210 -5.65 1.89 10.62
N ARG A 211 -4.77 1.85 11.64
CA ARG A 211 -4.71 0.81 12.68
C ARG A 211 -4.67 -0.61 12.12
N ILE A 212 -3.94 -0.78 11.03
CA ILE A 212 -3.73 -2.09 10.42
C ILE A 212 -2.90 -2.89 11.41
N ARG A 213 -3.40 -4.05 11.85
CA ARG A 213 -2.73 -4.92 12.83
C ARG A 213 -1.46 -5.48 12.22
N ASN A 214 -1.56 -6.53 11.41
CA ASN A 214 -0.41 -7.24 10.85
C ASN A 214 0.28 -6.49 9.68
N LEU A 215 0.51 -5.17 9.79
CA LEU A 215 1.10 -4.36 8.73
C LEU A 215 2.50 -4.85 8.35
N GLY A 216 3.28 -5.35 9.32
CA GLY A 216 4.59 -5.96 9.07
C GLY A 216 4.50 -7.15 8.12
N ALA A 217 3.56 -8.05 8.37
CA ALA A 217 3.31 -9.21 7.51
C ALA A 217 2.89 -8.80 6.09
N GLU A 218 2.09 -7.73 5.96
CA GLU A 218 1.70 -7.18 4.66
C GLU A 218 2.90 -6.60 3.89
N VAL A 219 3.74 -5.83 4.59
CA VAL A 219 4.97 -5.24 4.02
C VAL A 219 5.93 -6.34 3.56
N SER A 220 6.20 -7.34 4.41
CA SER A 220 7.08 -8.46 4.07
C SER A 220 6.54 -9.29 2.90
N LEU A 221 5.20 -9.49 2.82
CA LEU A 221 4.57 -10.18 1.69
C LEU A 221 4.75 -9.42 0.37
N ILE A 222 4.57 -8.09 0.38
CA ILE A 222 4.78 -7.27 -0.81
C ILE A 222 6.25 -7.32 -1.21
N GLU A 223 7.18 -7.19 -0.26
CA GLU A 223 8.62 -7.21 -0.52
C GLU A 223 9.10 -8.52 -1.18
N ASP A 224 8.59 -9.66 -0.72
CA ASP A 224 8.99 -10.98 -1.19
C ASP A 224 8.35 -11.39 -2.55
N LEU A 225 7.17 -10.85 -2.88
CA LEU A 225 6.36 -11.29 -4.03
C LEU A 225 6.10 -10.20 -5.09
N MET A 226 6.49 -8.95 -4.84
CA MET A 226 6.38 -7.87 -5.81
C MET A 226 7.26 -8.15 -7.04
N ASP A 227 6.78 -7.71 -8.20
CA ASP A 227 7.54 -7.75 -9.44
C ASP A 227 8.79 -6.83 -9.34
N PRO A 228 10.00 -7.35 -9.59
CA PRO A 228 11.23 -6.56 -9.56
C PRO A 228 11.21 -5.33 -10.48
N ASN A 229 10.44 -5.36 -11.57
CA ASN A 229 10.32 -4.24 -12.49
C ASN A 229 9.58 -3.04 -11.87
N VAL A 230 8.67 -3.29 -10.92
CA VAL A 230 7.89 -2.26 -10.24
C VAL A 230 8.65 -1.67 -9.04
N GLN A 231 9.63 -2.42 -8.50
CA GLN A 231 10.38 -2.07 -7.29
C GLN A 231 11.10 -0.72 -7.38
N TYR A 232 11.60 -0.33 -8.56
CA TYR A 232 12.35 0.92 -8.75
C TYR A 232 11.50 2.06 -9.32
N GLY A 233 10.22 1.82 -9.59
CA GLY A 233 9.27 2.82 -10.07
C GLY A 233 8.63 3.63 -8.94
N GLU A 234 7.70 4.50 -9.31
CA GLU A 234 6.92 5.31 -8.35
C GLU A 234 6.21 4.45 -7.29
N MET A 235 5.59 3.35 -7.71
CA MET A 235 4.93 2.39 -6.82
C MET A 235 5.91 1.81 -5.78
N GLY A 236 7.15 1.53 -6.18
CA GLY A 236 8.20 1.06 -5.29
C GLY A 236 8.64 2.12 -4.28
N LEU A 237 8.69 3.39 -4.68
CA LEU A 237 8.96 4.52 -3.76
C LEU A 237 7.82 4.71 -2.75
N MET A 238 6.56 4.64 -3.19
CA MET A 238 5.38 4.71 -2.32
C MET A 238 5.36 3.55 -1.32
N PHE A 239 5.67 2.33 -1.77
CA PHE A 239 5.82 1.17 -0.89
C PHE A 239 6.96 1.35 0.12
N THR A 240 8.12 1.82 -0.32
CA THR A 240 9.25 2.12 0.56
C THR A 240 8.87 3.14 1.63
N THR A 241 8.03 4.12 1.28
CA THR A 241 7.49 5.11 2.20
C THR A 241 6.59 4.46 3.26
N LEU A 242 5.69 3.56 2.87
CA LEU A 242 4.88 2.77 3.83
C LEU A 242 5.74 1.93 4.77
N LYS A 243 6.75 1.23 4.23
CA LYS A 243 7.69 0.45 5.02
C LYS A 243 8.46 1.34 6.01
N ALA A 244 8.89 2.53 5.58
CA ALA A 244 9.54 3.51 6.45
C ALA A 244 8.61 3.98 7.57
N CYS A 245 7.34 4.26 7.29
CA CYS A 245 6.36 4.63 8.32
C CYS A 245 6.14 3.49 9.34
N TYR A 246 6.01 2.25 8.88
CA TYR A 246 5.92 1.08 9.77
C TYR A 246 7.12 0.98 10.71
N ILE A 247 8.34 1.04 10.15
CA ILE A 247 9.60 1.00 10.90
C ILE A 247 9.70 2.19 11.87
N GLN A 248 9.27 3.38 11.45
CA GLN A 248 9.29 4.57 12.30
C GLN A 248 8.39 4.39 13.52
N ILE A 249 7.15 3.90 13.34
CA ILE A 249 6.22 3.60 14.45
C ILE A 249 6.84 2.54 15.38
N GLN A 250 7.59 1.58 14.82
CA GLN A 250 8.30 0.55 15.57
C GLN A 250 9.58 0.99 16.28
N HIS A 251 10.17 2.12 15.92
CA HIS A 251 11.36 2.62 16.59
C HIS A 251 11.11 3.90 17.37
N GLU A 252 9.90 4.45 17.29
CA GLU A 252 9.47 5.58 18.07
C GLU A 252 9.64 5.25 19.55
N SER A 253 10.73 5.78 20.09
CA SER A 253 11.15 5.64 21.46
C SER A 253 10.37 6.67 22.24
N THR A 254 9.81 6.26 23.37
CA THR A 254 9.28 7.15 24.40
C THR A 254 10.22 8.35 24.59
N MET A 255 9.86 9.52 24.07
CA MET A 255 10.21 10.78 24.72
C MET A 255 9.47 10.82 26.06
#